data_AF-A0A3M3U2D9-F1
#
_entry.id   AF-A0A3M3U2D9-F1
#
_cell.length_a   1.000
_cell.length_b   1.000
_cell.length_c   1.000
_cell.angle_alpha   90.00
_cell.angle_beta   90.00
_cell.angle_gamma   90.00
#
_symmetry.space_group_name_H-M   'P 1'
#
loop_
_entity.id
_entity.type
_entity.pdbx_description
1 polymer ?
#
loop_
_entity_poly.entity_id
_entity_poly.type
_entity_poly.pdbx_seq_one_letter_code
_entity_poly.pdbx_strand_id
1 'polypeptide(L)'
;MSILPRARRSPSRSRGFDDFNNPIEAATYVTTRKLDEVDVVQGHVFKVPQINTLLICTGFAEASYTVDPVEGSNQSPANSTVTRVIVHMLKPTDFTCLSR
;
A
#
# COMPACT_ATOMS: atom_id res chain seq x y z
N MET A 1 20.16 -17.43 20.60
CA MET A 1 18.79 -17.74 21.05
C MET A 1 17.86 -16.97 20.13
N SER A 2 17.53 -17.55 18.98
CA SER A 2 16.77 -16.88 17.92
C SER A 2 15.29 -17.00 18.26
N ILE A 3 14.71 -15.92 18.76
CA ILE A 3 13.29 -15.83 19.06
C ILE A 3 12.58 -15.70 17.72
N LEU A 4 12.00 -16.80 17.22
CA LEU A 4 11.01 -16.81 16.15
C LEU A 4 9.97 -15.70 16.43
N PRO A 5 9.87 -14.62 15.63
CA PRO A 5 8.91 -13.58 15.90
C PRO A 5 7.55 -14.08 15.41
N ARG A 6 6.70 -14.36 16.41
CA ARG A 6 5.26 -14.51 16.24
C ARG A 6 4.72 -13.44 15.29
N ALA A 7 3.87 -13.85 14.36
CA ALA A 7 3.41 -13.07 13.23
C ALA A 7 2.85 -11.68 13.60
N ARG A 8 3.48 -10.60 13.13
CA ARG A 8 2.96 -9.22 13.17
C ARG A 8 2.04 -9.01 11.98
N ARG A 9 0.82 -8.52 12.18
CA ARG A 9 -0.05 -8.17 11.04
C ARG A 9 0.30 -6.77 10.58
N SER A 10 0.29 -6.57 9.26
CA SER A 10 0.47 -5.26 8.67
C SER A 10 -0.65 -4.97 7.68
N PRO A 11 -1.70 -4.23 8.07
CA PRO A 11 -2.63 -3.68 7.10
C PRO A 11 -1.90 -2.60 6.31
N SER A 12 -1.90 -2.75 4.98
CA SER A 12 -1.37 -1.82 4.01
C SER A 12 -2.54 -1.22 3.22
N ARG A 13 -2.52 0.09 3.03
CA ARG A 13 -3.54 0.85 2.31
C ARG A 13 -2.88 1.67 1.20
N SER A 14 -3.46 1.61 0.02
CA SER A 14 -3.18 2.49 -1.11
C SER A 14 -4.44 3.26 -1.47
N ARG A 15 -4.33 4.57 -1.69
CA ARG A 15 -5.41 5.44 -2.15
C ARG A 15 -5.00 6.12 -3.45
N GLY A 16 -5.92 6.20 -4.40
CA GLY A 16 -5.71 6.94 -5.64
C GLY A 16 -6.36 8.32 -5.60
N PHE A 17 -5.72 9.29 -6.22
CA PHE A 17 -6.19 10.67 -6.37
C PHE A 17 -5.96 11.14 -7.80
N ASP A 18 -6.85 11.99 -8.31
CA ASP A 18 -6.63 12.70 -9.57
C ASP A 18 -5.62 13.86 -9.41
N ASP A 19 -5.30 14.53 -10.52
CA ASP A 19 -4.39 15.68 -10.56
C ASP A 19 -4.84 16.87 -9.68
N PHE A 20 -6.13 16.92 -9.34
CA PHE A 20 -6.73 17.96 -8.49
C PHE A 20 -6.85 17.52 -7.02
N ASN A 21 -6.21 16.41 -6.64
CA ASN A 21 -6.23 15.86 -5.30
C ASN A 21 -7.64 15.41 -4.83
N ASN A 22 -8.54 15.09 -5.77
CA ASN A 22 -9.81 14.45 -5.44
C ASN A 22 -9.60 12.93 -5.29
N PRO A 23 -10.14 12.30 -4.23
CA PRO A 23 -10.00 10.87 -4.04
C PRO A 23 -10.78 10.09 -5.11
N ILE A 24 -10.15 9.02 -5.60
CA ILE A 24 -10.78 8.03 -6.48
C ILE A 24 -11.01 6.78 -5.64
N GLU A 25 -12.20 6.67 -5.05
CA GLU A 25 -12.60 5.55 -4.17
C GLU A 25 -12.32 4.19 -4.82
N ALA A 26 -12.66 4.03 -6.11
CA ALA A 26 -12.45 2.81 -6.88
C ALA A 26 -10.97 2.41 -7.02
N ALA A 27 -10.04 3.37 -6.92
CA ALA A 27 -8.60 3.12 -6.95
C ALA A 27 -8.03 2.75 -5.58
N THR A 28 -8.85 2.74 -4.52
CA THR A 28 -8.40 2.38 -3.16
C THR A 28 -8.20 0.87 -3.04
N TYR A 29 -7.06 0.46 -2.51
CA TYR A 29 -6.72 -0.94 -2.25
C TYR A 29 -6.28 -1.10 -0.80
N VAL A 30 -6.82 -2.10 -0.12
CA VAL A 30 -6.44 -2.45 1.25
C VAL A 30 -6.11 -3.93 1.28
N THR A 31 -4.97 -4.27 1.87
CA THR A 31 -4.57 -5.65 2.08
C THR A 31 -3.97 -5.81 3.47
N THR A 32 -4.13 -6.98 4.06
CA THR A 32 -3.53 -7.30 5.35
C THR A 32 -2.72 -8.56 5.19
N ARG A 33 -1.43 -8.48 5.53
CA ARG A 33 -0.51 -9.62 5.50
C ARG A 33 0.18 -9.77 6.86
N LYS A 34 0.61 -11.00 7.17
CA LYS A 34 1.55 -11.26 8.25
C LYS A 34 2.98 -10.98 7.77
N LEU A 35 3.70 -10.10 8.48
CA LEU A 35 5.12 -9.85 8.26
C LEU A 35 5.92 -11.07 8.72
N ASP A 36 6.83 -11.52 7.87
CA ASP A 36 7.79 -12.57 8.19
C ASP A 36 9.15 -11.98 8.60
N GLU A 37 10.10 -12.85 8.98
CA GLU A 37 11.45 -12.42 9.40
C GLU A 37 12.21 -11.69 8.29
N VAL A 38 11.91 -12.00 7.02
CA VAL A 38 12.58 -11.40 5.87
C VAL A 38 12.07 -9.98 5.66
N ASP A 39 10.76 -9.75 5.79
CA ASP A 39 10.16 -8.41 5.72
C ASP A 39 10.72 -7.46 6.80
N VAL A 40 11.09 -8.00 7.98
CA VAL A 40 11.70 -7.21 9.07
C VAL A 40 13.12 -6.74 8.71
N VAL A 41 13.88 -7.56 7.98
CA VAL A 41 15.28 -7.26 7.63
C VAL A 41 15.40 -6.48 6.33
N GLN A 42 14.61 -6.85 5.31
CA GLN A 42 14.69 -6.30 3.96
C GLN A 42 13.66 -5.20 3.68
N GLY A 43 12.70 -5.01 4.58
CA GLY A 43 11.58 -4.08 4.41
C GLY A 43 10.36 -4.76 3.79
N HIS A 44 9.19 -4.31 4.23
CA HIS A 44 7.89 -4.79 3.73
C HIS A 44 7.59 -4.20 2.36
N VAL A 45 7.33 -5.07 1.38
CA VAL A 45 6.88 -4.68 0.04
C VAL A 45 5.47 -5.21 -0.18
N PHE A 46 4.52 -4.30 -0.39
CA PHE A 46 3.17 -4.67 -0.84
C PHE A 46 2.95 -4.20 -2.28
N LYS A 47 2.29 -5.04 -3.08
CA LYS A 47 1.99 -4.75 -4.49
C LYS A 47 0.55 -4.26 -4.60
N VAL A 48 0.38 -3.12 -5.26
CA VAL A 48 -0.94 -2.60 -5.64
C VAL A 48 -1.32 -3.23 -7.00
N PRO A 49 -2.53 -3.81 -7.13
CA PRO A 49 -2.98 -4.35 -8.41
C PRO A 49 -2.98 -3.29 -9.51
N GLN A 50 -2.60 -3.69 -10.74
CA GLN A 50 -2.56 -2.78 -11.89
C GLN A 50 -3.92 -2.14 -12.18
N ILE A 51 -5.02 -2.83 -11.91
CA ILE A 51 -6.38 -2.29 -12.11
C ILE A 51 -6.62 -1.03 -11.25
N ASN A 52 -6.13 -1.02 -10.01
CA ASN A 52 -6.26 0.14 -9.10
C ASN A 52 -5.44 1.33 -9.59
N THR A 53 -4.25 1.09 -10.16
CA THR A 53 -3.43 2.17 -10.72
C THR A 53 -3.97 2.68 -12.06
N LEU A 54 -4.57 1.81 -12.88
CA LEU A 54 -5.24 2.20 -14.13
C LEU A 54 -6.49 3.07 -13.90
N LEU A 55 -7.22 2.85 -12.79
CA LEU A 55 -8.36 3.68 -12.40
C LEU A 55 -7.96 5.11 -12.03
N ILE A 56 -6.70 5.34 -11.64
CA ILE A 56 -6.17 6.69 -11.37
C ILE A 56 -5.93 7.43 -12.68
N CYS A 57 -5.43 6.74 -13.70
CA CYS A 57 -5.05 7.30 -15.00
C CYS A 57 -3.92 8.34 -14.93
N THR A 58 -4.22 9.54 -14.43
CA THR A 58 -3.29 10.63 -14.13
C THR A 58 -3.57 11.16 -12.73
N GLY A 59 -2.52 11.36 -11.94
CA GLY A 59 -2.63 11.91 -10.59
C GLY A 59 -1.61 11.30 -9.65
N PHE A 60 -2.07 10.89 -8.47
CA PHE A 60 -1.19 10.44 -7.39
C PHE A 60 -1.74 9.21 -6.68
N ALA A 61 -0.84 8.35 -6.21
CA ALA A 61 -1.16 7.27 -5.28
C ALA A 61 -0.49 7.53 -3.94
N GLU A 62 -1.23 7.37 -2.85
CA GLU A 62 -0.70 7.41 -1.50
C GLU A 62 -0.71 6.02 -0.88
N ALA A 63 0.42 5.61 -0.32
CA ALA A 63 0.63 4.34 0.33
C ALA A 63 0.99 4.53 1.80
N SER A 64 0.36 3.74 2.67
CA SER A 64 0.77 3.61 4.07
C SER A 64 0.54 2.19 4.57
N TYR A 65 1.24 1.81 5.63
CA TYR A 65 1.01 0.56 6.33
C TYR A 65 1.08 0.77 7.84
N THR A 66 0.36 -0.06 8.58
CA THR A 66 0.46 -0.15 10.04
C THR A 66 1.16 -1.45 10.40
N VAL A 67 1.86 -1.49 11.52
CA VAL A 67 2.44 -2.71 12.07
C VAL A 67 1.80 -2.96 13.42
N ASP A 68 1.01 -4.02 13.49
CA ASP A 68 0.39 -4.46 14.72
C ASP A 68 1.37 -5.35 15.51
N PRO A 69 1.59 -5.04 16.79
CA PRO A 69 2.43 -5.84 17.66
C PRO A 69 1.76 -7.19 17.95
N VAL A 70 2.57 -8.16 18.35
CA VAL A 70 2.08 -9.48 18.76
C VAL A 70 1.24 -9.34 20.04
N GLU A 71 0.17 -10.13 20.15
CA GLU A 71 -0.64 -10.21 21.38
C GLU A 71 0.25 -10.49 22.61
N GLY A 72 0.12 -9.67 23.66
CA GLY A 72 0.93 -9.73 24.87
C GLY A 72 2.26 -8.96 24.80
N SER A 73 2.55 -8.25 23.70
CA SER A 73 3.65 -7.29 23.62
C SER A 73 3.29 -5.97 24.31
N ASN A 74 4.28 -5.34 24.95
CA ASN A 74 4.16 -3.99 25.54
C ASN A 74 4.31 -2.87 24.50
N GLN A 75 4.44 -3.22 23.22
CA GLN A 75 4.56 -2.24 22.13
C GLN A 75 3.16 -1.82 21.65
N SER A 76 3.01 -0.56 21.26
CA SER A 76 1.82 -0.04 20.58
C SER A 76 1.92 -0.24 19.06
N PRO A 77 0.78 -0.22 18.32
CA PRO A 77 0.80 -0.20 16.87
C PRO A 77 1.59 0.98 16.32
N ALA A 78 2.39 0.75 15.28
CA ALA A 78 3.19 1.77 14.62
C ALA A 78 2.68 2.00 13.20
N ASN A 79 2.55 3.26 12.79
CA ASN A 79 2.17 3.63 11.43
C ASN A 79 3.40 4.04 10.63
N SER A 80 3.43 3.66 9.36
CA SER A 80 4.42 4.17 8.41
C SER A 80 4.12 5.62 8.06
N THR A 81 5.14 6.33 7.57
CA THR A 81 4.94 7.57 6.85
C THR A 81 4.07 7.32 5.61
N VAL A 82 3.18 8.26 5.30
CA VAL A 82 2.42 8.23 4.04
C VAL A 82 3.36 8.63 2.92
N THR A 83 3.54 7.73 1.94
CA THR A 83 4.35 8.02 0.75
C THR A 83 3.43 8.32 -0.41
N ARG A 84 3.69 9.43 -1.12
CA ARG A 84 2.95 9.86 -2.30
C ARG A 84 3.81 9.65 -3.55
N VAL A 85 3.23 9.02 -4.57
CA VAL A 85 3.89 8.72 -5.85
C VAL A 85 3.02 9.20 -6.99
N ILE A 86 3.63 9.80 -8.02
CA ILE A 86 2.92 10.24 -9.23
C ILE A 86 2.52 9.02 -10.05
N VAL A 87 1.28 8.98 -10.50
CA VAL A 87 0.74 7.93 -11.39
C VAL A 87 0.46 8.57 -12.74
N HIS A 88 1.07 8.01 -13.78
CA HIS A 88 0.87 8.45 -15.16
C HIS A 88 0.79 7.23 -16.08
N MET A 89 -0.43 6.76 -16.32
CA MET A 89 -0.72 5.54 -17.08
C MET A 89 -1.04 5.80 -18.56
N LEU A 90 -0.95 7.07 -19.01
CA LEU A 90 -1.14 7.46 -20.41
C LEU A 90 0.07 7.02 -21.26
N LYS A 91 0.15 5.73 -21.61
CA LYS A 91 1.06 5.24 -22.66
C LYS A 91 0.26 4.96 -23.93
N PRO A 92 0.66 5.45 -25.12
CA PRO A 92 -0.13 5.33 -26.35
C PRO A 92 -0.52 3.91 -26.80
N THR A 93 0.15 2.87 -26.27
CA THR A 93 0.02 1.47 -26.73
C THR A 93 -0.65 0.52 -25.74
N ASP A 94 -0.90 0.96 -24.51
CA ASP A 94 -1.58 0.15 -23.49
C ASP A 94 -3.06 0.56 -23.38
N PHE A 95 -3.94 -0.29 -22.84
CA PHE A 95 -5.33 0.09 -22.52
C PHE A 95 -5.31 1.31 -21.56
N THR A 96 -5.27 2.51 -22.13
CA THR A 96 -5.07 3.76 -21.42
C THR A 96 -6.34 4.11 -20.69
N CYS A 97 -6.35 3.75 -19.42
CA CYS A 97 -7.36 4.13 -18.45
C CYS A 97 -8.72 3.48 -18.71
N LEU A 98 -9.30 2.88 -17.68
CA LEU A 98 -10.70 2.46 -17.76
C LEU A 98 -11.52 3.75 -17.80
N SER A 99 -12.14 4.03 -18.96
CA SER A 99 -12.94 5.22 -19.18
C SER A 99 -13.87 5.45 -18.00
N ARG A 100 -13.65 6.56 -17.30
CA ARG A 100 -14.42 6.99 -16.12
C ARG A 100 -15.77 7.57 -16.56
#